data_AF-A0A7X6C893-F1
#
_entry.id   AF-A0A7X6C893-F1
#
_cell.length_a   1.000
_cell.length_b   1.000
_cell.length_c   1.000
_cell.angle_alpha   90.00
_cell.angle_beta   90.00
_cell.angle_gamma   90.00
#
_symmetry.space_group_name_H-M   'P 1'
#
loop_
_entity.id
_entity.type
_entity.pdbx_description
1 polymer ?
#
loop_
_entity_poly.entity_id
_entity_poly.type
_entity_poly.pdbx_seq_one_letter_code
_entity_poly.pdbx_strand_id
1 'polypeptide(L)'
;MKAITFLLKTEQPLLATSFQGDPNSDVSYPYIPGSMIRGALISRYLKLPGKQNLDIVADGISRRLFFDGTTRYLNAYPNSQENLRSLPTLLSWRKEKGKELKDAKDKIDVYDWSVSKDNDDLQSPKSLNEPFWVEDGKNIRLYSVDRRINIHNLRDRRKGRSASDKLHPTTRQVIEERDGEIFRYDAIDVGQTFQGVILYEEVDEKIIQELLNIPDIWLGGSRSAGYGHVKISDLKINDSWSEIRTSPKKRTSDNLIITLLSDLIIRDDCGQYAAIPPTDLIAEFSGKQSEELKTSLNEYKTYMDSVFVGGFNRKWGLPLTQVIAVKAGSVFVYEGVSVTPDQIHQLETTGIGERKVEGFGRVAINWRVDNNQFTARKPELKTYTKRNQPQLKESHDLARQMAERILRQKLEELLLDRVEEFRINPNRMTNSQLSRLIIVARQSLDINSRLPLDRLLENLPSNARSKYERTKVDGQLLKQKIQDWLEHPRSWIEGHLEAVAIANETAILTDELALEYTLRLIMAIAKNATKEKPNE
;
A
#
# COMPACT_ATOMS: atom_id res chain seq x y z
N MET A 1 -6.74 -6.73 29.03
CA MET A 1 -7.03 -8.10 28.54
C MET A 1 -5.72 -8.84 28.38
N LYS A 2 -5.69 -10.14 28.71
CA LYS A 2 -4.52 -10.97 28.45
C LYS A 2 -4.30 -11.12 26.95
N ALA A 3 -3.07 -10.88 26.49
CA ALA A 3 -2.71 -11.01 25.09
C ALA A 3 -1.30 -11.59 24.91
N ILE A 4 -1.14 -12.48 23.93
CA ILE A 4 0.16 -12.89 23.45
C ILE A 4 0.43 -12.09 22.18
N THR A 5 1.48 -11.28 22.21
CA THR A 5 1.98 -10.55 21.03
C THR A 5 3.20 -11.27 20.48
N PHE A 6 3.35 -11.31 19.17
CA PHE A 6 4.47 -11.95 18.50
C PHE A 6 4.73 -11.30 17.14
N LEU A 7 5.94 -11.46 16.61
CA LEU A 7 6.32 -10.97 15.30
C LEU A 7 6.28 -12.10 14.27
N LEU A 8 5.83 -11.75 13.07
CA LEU A 8 5.75 -12.58 11.88
C LEU A 8 6.64 -11.96 10.81
N LYS A 9 7.80 -12.55 10.56
CA LYS A 9 8.73 -12.10 9.52
C LYS A 9 8.55 -12.92 8.25
N THR A 10 8.32 -12.27 7.12
CA THR A 10 8.21 -12.95 5.81
C THR A 10 9.59 -13.44 5.36
N GLU A 11 9.77 -14.75 5.23
CA GLU A 11 11.00 -15.38 4.69
C GLU A 11 10.82 -15.74 3.20
N GLN A 12 9.57 -15.85 2.75
CA GLN A 12 9.14 -15.89 1.36
C GLN A 12 8.07 -14.84 1.09
N PRO A 13 7.82 -14.47 -0.18
CA PRO A 13 6.65 -13.66 -0.52
C PRO A 13 5.38 -14.30 0.03
N LEU A 14 4.49 -13.51 0.61
CA LEU A 14 3.28 -14.00 1.26
C LEU A 14 2.06 -13.59 0.44
N LEU A 15 1.37 -14.61 -0.10
CA LEU A 15 0.09 -14.44 -0.78
C LEU A 15 -1.05 -14.49 0.25
N ALA A 16 -1.30 -13.35 0.90
CA ALA A 16 -2.41 -13.19 1.83
C ALA A 16 -3.69 -12.81 1.07
N THR A 17 -4.18 -13.73 0.23
CA THR A 17 -5.19 -13.48 -0.80
C THR A 17 -6.40 -12.70 -0.26
N SER A 18 -6.63 -11.53 -0.87
CA SER A 18 -7.81 -10.71 -0.70
C SER A 18 -8.86 -11.06 -1.75
N PHE A 19 -10.07 -10.55 -1.61
CA PHE A 19 -11.09 -10.69 -2.65
C PHE A 19 -10.82 -9.78 -3.87
N GLN A 20 -9.77 -8.96 -3.83
CA GLN A 20 -9.37 -8.11 -4.95
C GLN A 20 -8.56 -8.95 -5.94
N GLY A 21 -8.88 -8.83 -7.23
CA GLY A 21 -8.19 -9.58 -8.28
C GLY A 21 -9.08 -9.84 -9.49
N ASP A 22 -8.43 -10.14 -10.60
CA ASP A 22 -9.07 -10.72 -11.78
C ASP A 22 -9.00 -12.26 -11.67
N PRO A 23 -9.77 -13.04 -12.46
CA PRO A 23 -9.74 -14.50 -12.40
C PRO A 23 -8.33 -15.14 -12.48
N ASN A 24 -7.40 -14.43 -13.13
CA ASN A 24 -6.00 -14.84 -13.30
C ASN A 24 -5.00 -13.99 -12.48
N SER A 25 -5.47 -13.17 -11.54
CA SER A 25 -4.62 -12.34 -10.69
C SER A 25 -5.06 -12.37 -9.22
N ASP A 26 -4.20 -12.90 -8.35
CA ASP A 26 -4.41 -12.83 -6.91
C ASP A 26 -3.70 -11.60 -6.32
N VAL A 27 -4.42 -10.82 -5.51
CA VAL A 27 -3.86 -9.68 -4.78
C VAL A 27 -3.91 -9.97 -3.28
N SER A 28 -2.78 -9.78 -2.59
CA SER A 28 -2.74 -9.94 -1.13
C SER A 28 -3.30 -8.72 -0.42
N TYR A 29 -3.95 -8.91 0.73
CA TYR A 29 -4.11 -7.86 1.71
C TYR A 29 -2.74 -7.22 2.04
N PRO A 30 -2.70 -5.94 2.46
CA PRO A 30 -1.47 -5.31 2.92
C PRO A 30 -1.16 -5.67 4.40
N TYR A 31 -1.77 -6.73 4.93
CA TYR A 31 -1.59 -7.25 6.28
C TYR A 31 -1.84 -8.76 6.30
N ILE A 32 -1.56 -9.43 7.42
CA ILE A 32 -1.84 -10.86 7.59
C ILE A 32 -3.15 -11.02 8.36
N PRO A 33 -4.23 -11.57 7.75
CA PRO A 33 -5.52 -11.71 8.44
C PRO A 33 -5.46 -12.61 9.67
N GLY A 34 -6.22 -12.25 10.71
CA GLY A 34 -6.34 -13.05 11.93
C GLY A 34 -6.85 -14.47 11.68
N SER A 35 -7.79 -14.61 10.74
CA SER A 35 -8.29 -15.91 10.25
C SER A 35 -7.18 -16.81 9.67
N MET A 36 -6.15 -16.23 9.05
CA MET A 36 -5.02 -16.96 8.48
C MET A 36 -4.09 -17.51 9.58
N ILE A 37 -3.84 -16.70 10.61
CA ILE A 37 -3.10 -17.10 11.81
C ILE A 37 -3.86 -18.23 12.51
N ARG A 38 -5.16 -18.02 12.76
CA ARG A 38 -6.05 -19.03 13.36
C ARG A 38 -6.01 -20.35 12.60
N GLY A 39 -6.19 -20.31 11.28
CA GLY A 39 -6.17 -21.52 10.45
C GLY A 39 -4.84 -22.27 10.49
N ALA A 40 -3.72 -21.54 10.55
CA ALA A 40 -2.41 -22.14 10.68
C ALA A 40 -2.18 -22.77 12.07
N LEU A 41 -2.69 -22.16 13.13
CA LEU A 41 -2.62 -22.70 14.49
C LEU A 41 -3.55 -23.91 14.68
N ILE A 42 -4.74 -23.92 14.08
CA ILE A 42 -5.60 -25.13 14.00
C ILE A 42 -4.83 -26.28 13.32
N SER A 43 -4.14 -25.99 12.22
CA SER A 43 -3.33 -26.98 11.50
C SER A 43 -2.18 -27.54 12.34
N ARG A 44 -1.56 -26.72 13.21
CA ARG A 44 -0.56 -27.17 14.19
C ARG A 44 -1.20 -27.98 15.32
N TYR A 45 -2.32 -27.51 15.86
CA TYR A 45 -3.05 -28.16 16.95
C TYR A 45 -3.47 -29.59 16.59
N LEU A 46 -4.00 -29.79 15.38
CA LEU A 46 -4.38 -31.12 14.87
C LEU A 46 -3.20 -32.09 14.70
N LYS A 47 -1.96 -31.59 14.64
CA LYS A 47 -0.75 -32.42 14.55
C LYS A 47 -0.23 -32.86 15.91
N LEU A 48 -0.70 -32.26 17.01
CA LEU A 48 -0.30 -32.66 18.36
C LEU A 48 -0.72 -34.12 18.62
N PRO A 49 0.04 -34.89 19.43
CA PRO A 49 -0.31 -36.26 19.78
C PRO A 49 -1.75 -36.36 20.33
N GLY A 50 -2.56 -37.26 19.76
CA GLY A 50 -3.94 -37.49 20.19
C GLY A 50 -4.97 -36.51 19.61
N LYS A 51 -4.58 -35.60 18.70
CA LYS A 51 -5.47 -34.60 18.09
C LYS A 51 -5.77 -34.84 16.60
N GLN A 52 -5.18 -35.86 15.98
CA GLN A 52 -5.24 -36.10 14.53
C GLN A 52 -6.65 -36.42 14.01
N ASN A 53 -7.47 -37.10 14.82
CA ASN A 53 -8.84 -37.50 14.48
C ASN A 53 -9.90 -36.80 15.34
N LEU A 54 -9.52 -35.71 16.01
CA LEU A 54 -10.42 -34.97 16.89
C LEU A 54 -11.45 -34.20 16.06
N ASP A 55 -12.73 -34.35 16.41
CA ASP A 55 -13.76 -33.41 15.96
C ASP A 55 -13.65 -32.10 16.75
N ILE A 56 -12.89 -31.15 16.20
CA ILE A 56 -12.61 -29.85 16.81
C ILE A 56 -13.85 -28.96 16.95
N VAL A 57 -14.96 -29.28 16.28
CA VAL A 57 -16.21 -28.51 16.40
C VAL A 57 -17.04 -29.01 17.59
N ALA A 58 -16.87 -30.28 17.98
CA ALA A 58 -17.49 -30.88 19.16
C ALA A 58 -16.63 -30.76 20.43
N ASP A 59 -15.30 -30.70 20.30
CA ASP A 59 -14.38 -30.61 21.43
C ASP A 59 -14.41 -29.25 22.15
N GLY A 60 -14.69 -29.24 23.45
CA GLY A 60 -14.85 -28.01 24.24
C GLY A 60 -13.58 -27.14 24.30
N ILE A 61 -12.39 -27.75 24.33
CA ILE A 61 -11.12 -27.01 24.32
C ILE A 61 -10.91 -26.35 22.96
N SER A 62 -11.10 -27.09 21.87
CA SER A 62 -10.98 -26.60 20.51
C SER A 62 -11.97 -25.48 20.19
N ARG A 63 -13.21 -25.58 20.69
CA ARG A 63 -14.22 -24.53 20.57
C ARG A 63 -13.79 -23.22 21.22
N ARG A 64 -13.29 -23.28 22.46
CA ARG A 64 -12.75 -22.12 23.19
C ARG A 64 -11.54 -21.49 22.52
N LEU A 65 -10.65 -22.33 22.01
CA LEU A 65 -9.46 -21.86 21.31
C LEU A 65 -9.79 -21.22 19.96
N PHE A 66 -10.75 -21.75 19.19
CA PHE A 66 -10.82 -21.45 17.76
C PHE A 66 -12.17 -20.96 17.23
N PHE A 67 -13.28 -21.13 17.95
CA PHE A 67 -14.61 -20.99 17.37
C PHE A 67 -15.60 -20.12 18.16
N ASP A 68 -15.62 -20.18 19.50
CA ASP A 68 -16.67 -19.52 20.29
C ASP A 68 -16.40 -18.02 20.59
N GLY A 69 -15.22 -17.52 20.25
CA GLY A 69 -14.86 -16.11 20.43
C GLY A 69 -14.25 -15.77 21.79
N THR A 70 -14.01 -16.77 22.65
CA THR A 70 -13.22 -16.64 23.88
C THR A 70 -11.79 -16.24 23.55
N THR A 71 -11.14 -17.02 22.67
CA THR A 71 -9.86 -16.67 22.06
C THR A 71 -10.09 -15.95 20.74
N ARG A 72 -9.33 -14.87 20.47
CA ARG A 72 -9.48 -14.05 19.26
C ARG A 72 -8.14 -13.79 18.61
N TYR A 73 -8.05 -14.09 17.33
CA TYR A 73 -6.84 -13.92 16.53
C TYR A 73 -6.95 -12.62 15.76
N LEU A 74 -6.24 -11.58 16.18
CA LEU A 74 -6.32 -10.28 15.53
C LEU A 74 -5.51 -10.27 14.23
N ASN A 75 -5.83 -9.32 13.34
CA ASN A 75 -5.01 -9.06 12.16
C ASN A 75 -3.58 -8.68 12.58
N ALA A 76 -2.57 -9.25 11.93
CA ALA A 76 -1.19 -8.80 12.12
C ALA A 76 -0.89 -7.66 11.14
N TYR A 77 -0.80 -6.45 11.70
CA TYR A 77 -0.43 -5.24 10.97
C TYR A 77 1.10 -5.06 10.93
N PRO A 78 1.63 -4.29 9.96
CA PRO A 78 3.05 -4.03 9.87
C PRO A 78 3.67 -3.59 11.20
N ASN A 79 4.84 -4.12 11.51
CA ASN A 79 5.63 -3.69 12.66
C ASN A 79 6.54 -2.53 12.25
N SER A 80 6.46 -1.42 12.96
CA SER A 80 7.23 -0.20 12.70
C SER A 80 8.72 -0.40 13.04
N GLN A 81 9.54 0.58 12.67
CA GLN A 81 10.97 0.57 12.97
C GLN A 81 11.26 0.70 14.47
N GLU A 82 10.35 1.38 15.17
CA GLU A 82 10.35 1.56 16.62
C GLU A 82 9.77 0.35 17.35
N ASN A 83 9.51 -0.76 16.64
CA ASN A 83 8.92 -1.99 17.15
C ASN A 83 7.50 -1.80 17.70
N LEU A 84 6.71 -0.95 17.05
CA LEU A 84 5.30 -0.73 17.37
C LEU A 84 4.43 -1.35 16.28
N ARG A 85 3.34 -2.00 16.68
CA ARG A 85 2.31 -2.44 15.73
C ARG A 85 1.63 -1.21 15.13
N SER A 86 1.59 -1.14 13.81
CA SER A 86 0.83 -0.12 13.11
C SER A 86 -0.67 -0.36 13.20
N LEU A 87 -1.44 0.69 12.93
CA LEU A 87 -2.90 0.66 12.91
C LEU A 87 -3.40 1.18 11.55
N PRO A 88 -4.61 0.80 11.12
CA PRO A 88 -5.20 1.31 9.90
C PRO A 88 -5.28 2.84 9.92
N THR A 89 -4.95 3.46 8.78
CA THR A 89 -5.10 4.90 8.60
C THR A 89 -6.58 5.28 8.65
N LEU A 90 -6.89 6.35 9.39
CA LEU A 90 -8.27 6.80 9.58
C LEU A 90 -8.82 7.42 8.29
N LEU A 91 -10.07 7.09 7.96
CA LEU A 91 -10.78 7.61 6.80
C LEU A 91 -11.24 9.07 6.98
N SER A 92 -11.16 9.61 8.19
CA SER A 92 -11.40 11.03 8.48
C SER A 92 -10.19 11.91 8.16
N TRP A 93 -9.00 11.34 7.98
CA TRP A 93 -7.77 12.10 7.79
C TRP A 93 -7.65 12.67 6.38
N ARG A 94 -7.30 13.95 6.29
CA ARG A 94 -7.15 14.70 5.04
C ARG A 94 -5.81 15.39 4.94
N LYS A 95 -5.35 15.53 3.71
CA LYS A 95 -4.18 16.33 3.31
C LYS A 95 -4.53 17.18 2.09
N GLU A 96 -3.71 18.18 1.78
CA GLU A 96 -3.85 18.98 0.56
C GLU A 96 -3.46 18.16 -0.68
N LYS A 97 -4.21 18.33 -1.78
CA LYS A 97 -3.90 17.66 -3.05
C LYS A 97 -2.53 18.11 -3.57
N GLY A 98 -1.75 17.15 -4.08
CA GLY A 98 -0.42 17.43 -4.62
C GLY A 98 0.69 17.47 -3.55
N LYS A 99 0.35 17.42 -2.26
CA LYS A 99 1.31 17.15 -1.18
C LYS A 99 1.42 15.64 -0.98
N GLU A 100 2.41 15.04 -1.62
CA GLU A 100 2.73 13.61 -1.48
C GLU A 100 4.03 13.43 -0.71
N LEU A 101 4.11 12.39 0.11
CA LEU A 101 5.38 11.97 0.71
C LEU A 101 6.12 11.15 -0.35
N LYS A 102 7.17 11.70 -0.95
CA LYS A 102 8.02 10.95 -1.88
C LYS A 102 9.04 10.15 -1.06
N ASP A 103 9.76 10.84 -0.17
CA ASP A 103 10.85 10.28 0.62
C ASP A 103 10.68 10.47 2.14
N ALA A 104 11.57 9.84 2.92
CA ALA A 104 11.58 9.92 4.39
C ALA A 104 11.84 11.33 4.95
N LYS A 105 12.37 12.24 4.13
CA LYS A 105 12.63 13.64 4.51
C LYS A 105 11.39 14.53 4.37
N ASP A 106 10.43 14.10 3.55
CA ASP A 106 9.23 14.87 3.29
C ASP A 106 8.32 14.88 4.50
N LYS A 107 7.57 15.97 4.61
CA LYS A 107 6.57 16.19 5.65
C LYS A 107 5.32 16.74 4.99
N ILE A 108 4.17 16.23 5.40
CA ILE A 108 2.86 16.76 5.01
C ILE A 108 2.03 17.01 6.25
N ASP A 109 1.21 18.06 6.22
CA ASP A 109 0.22 18.30 7.27
C ASP A 109 -1.03 17.46 7.01
N VAL A 110 -1.53 16.88 8.09
CA VAL A 110 -2.71 16.02 8.11
C VAL A 110 -3.71 16.58 9.09
N TYR A 111 -4.97 16.58 8.68
CA TYR A 111 -6.10 17.12 9.44
C TYR A 111 -7.13 16.02 9.69
N ASP A 112 -7.58 15.87 10.93
CA ASP A 112 -8.62 14.91 11.30
C ASP A 112 -10.00 15.58 11.32
N TRP A 113 -10.75 15.38 10.23
CA TRP A 113 -12.08 15.95 10.07
C TRP A 113 -13.17 15.32 10.94
N SER A 114 -12.86 14.24 11.68
CA SER A 114 -13.80 13.71 12.69
C SER A 114 -13.81 14.55 13.97
N VAL A 115 -12.72 15.30 14.23
CA VAL A 115 -12.60 16.19 15.39
C VAL A 115 -13.09 17.59 15.04
N SER A 116 -12.47 18.21 14.03
CA SER A 116 -12.85 19.53 13.53
C SER A 116 -12.62 19.65 12.03
N LYS A 117 -13.59 20.27 11.35
CA LYS A 117 -13.60 20.52 9.90
C LYS A 117 -13.48 22.01 9.57
N ASP A 118 -13.39 22.86 10.58
CA ASP A 118 -13.46 24.33 10.45
C ASP A 118 -12.16 24.96 9.92
N ASN A 119 -11.26 24.16 9.36
CA ASN A 119 -10.00 24.64 8.83
C ASN A 119 -10.20 25.04 7.36
N ASP A 120 -10.27 26.35 7.10
CA ASP A 120 -10.12 26.98 5.77
C ASP A 120 -8.73 26.69 5.13
N ASP A 121 -7.87 25.92 5.80
CA ASP A 121 -6.49 25.62 5.40
C ASP A 121 -6.38 24.65 4.20
N LEU A 122 -7.43 23.88 3.89
CA LEU A 122 -7.42 22.92 2.78
C LEU A 122 -8.24 23.42 1.58
N GLN A 123 -7.57 23.69 0.47
CA GLN A 123 -8.20 24.11 -0.79
C GLN A 123 -8.77 22.92 -1.57
N SER A 124 -8.03 21.81 -1.64
CA SER A 124 -8.41 20.59 -2.35
C SER A 124 -8.09 19.35 -1.51
N PRO A 125 -8.93 19.03 -0.51
CA PRO A 125 -8.67 17.95 0.43
C PRO A 125 -8.70 16.56 -0.24
N LYS A 126 -7.73 15.71 0.14
CA LYS A 126 -7.59 14.31 -0.28
C LYS A 126 -7.31 13.39 0.90
N SER A 127 -7.74 12.14 0.79
CA SER A 127 -7.38 11.09 1.73
C SER A 127 -5.89 10.75 1.66
N LEU A 128 -5.38 10.11 2.70
CA LEU A 128 -4.04 9.53 2.73
C LEU A 128 -4.02 8.23 1.91
N ASN A 129 -2.86 7.95 1.28
CA ASN A 129 -2.68 6.78 0.43
C ASN A 129 -2.12 5.58 1.21
N GLU A 130 -1.32 5.86 2.24
CA GLU A 130 -0.69 4.85 3.07
C GLU A 130 -1.70 4.16 3.99
N PRO A 131 -1.79 2.82 3.96
CA PRO A 131 -2.86 2.08 4.65
C PRO A 131 -2.66 1.98 6.16
N PHE A 132 -1.44 2.20 6.66
CA PHE A 132 -1.14 2.08 8.08
C PHE A 132 -0.35 3.26 8.63
N TRP A 133 -0.37 3.39 9.96
CA TRP A 133 0.39 4.41 10.66
C TRP A 133 0.80 3.99 12.07
N VAL A 134 1.75 4.73 12.65
CA VAL A 134 2.08 4.70 14.09
C VAL A 134 2.24 6.11 14.63
N GLU A 135 1.94 6.26 15.92
CA GLU A 135 2.16 7.48 16.66
C GLU A 135 3.66 7.73 16.88
N ASP A 136 4.05 9.00 16.73
CA ASP A 136 5.43 9.47 16.82
C ASP A 136 5.49 10.81 17.55
N GLY A 137 5.29 10.74 18.86
CA GLY A 137 5.07 11.93 19.68
C GLY A 137 3.79 12.65 19.27
N LYS A 138 3.90 13.93 18.86
CA LYS A 138 2.77 14.71 18.32
C LYS A 138 2.51 14.46 16.82
N ASN A 139 3.41 13.76 16.15
CA ASN A 139 3.36 13.48 14.73
C ASN A 139 2.93 12.04 14.47
N ILE A 140 2.87 11.67 13.20
CA ILE A 140 2.63 10.29 12.77
C ILE A 140 3.68 9.83 11.75
N ARG A 141 3.93 8.53 11.74
CA ARG A 141 4.64 7.87 10.63
C ARG A 141 3.67 6.99 9.85
N LEU A 142 3.66 7.15 8.54
CA LEU A 142 2.81 6.41 7.61
C LEU A 142 3.58 5.23 7.00
N TYR A 143 2.94 4.07 6.91
CA TYR A 143 3.53 2.82 6.45
C TYR A 143 2.71 2.19 5.32
N SER A 144 3.44 1.72 4.32
CA SER A 144 2.96 0.84 3.27
C SER A 144 3.79 -0.45 3.28
N VAL A 145 3.23 -1.52 2.72
CA VAL A 145 3.89 -2.81 2.62
C VAL A 145 4.55 -2.95 1.25
N ASP A 146 5.80 -3.38 1.23
CA ASP A 146 6.52 -3.68 -0.01
C ASP A 146 5.83 -4.85 -0.73
N ARG A 147 5.64 -4.73 -2.04
CA ARG A 147 4.89 -5.68 -2.85
C ARG A 147 5.80 -6.33 -3.88
N ARG A 148 5.55 -7.62 -4.15
CA ARG A 148 6.19 -8.35 -5.23
C ARG A 148 5.15 -8.91 -6.18
N ILE A 149 5.25 -8.50 -7.44
CA ILE A 149 4.47 -9.08 -8.53
C ILE A 149 5.29 -10.19 -9.18
N ASN A 150 4.73 -11.40 -9.17
CA ASN A 150 5.32 -12.55 -9.85
C ASN A 150 4.32 -13.10 -10.88
N ILE A 151 4.85 -13.49 -12.04
CA ILE A 151 4.07 -14.11 -13.11
C ILE A 151 4.41 -15.60 -13.15
N HIS A 152 3.40 -16.46 -13.03
CA HIS A 152 3.51 -17.91 -13.17
C HIS A 152 2.87 -18.34 -14.47
N ASN A 153 3.52 -19.27 -15.17
CA ASN A 153 2.99 -19.83 -16.40
C ASN A 153 2.78 -21.33 -16.21
N LEU A 154 1.59 -21.82 -16.54
CA LEU A 154 1.33 -23.25 -16.59
C LEU A 154 2.11 -23.86 -17.77
N ARG A 155 3.02 -24.79 -17.47
CA ARG A 155 3.86 -25.46 -18.47
C ARG A 155 3.63 -26.97 -18.46
N ASP A 156 3.62 -27.56 -19.65
CA ASP A 156 3.71 -29.01 -19.80
C ASP A 156 5.11 -29.45 -19.37
N ARG A 157 5.21 -30.21 -18.27
CA ARG A 157 6.47 -30.69 -17.71
C ARG A 157 7.31 -31.53 -18.68
N ARG A 158 6.68 -32.25 -19.62
CA ARG A 158 7.39 -33.10 -20.58
C ARG A 158 7.86 -32.31 -21.80
N LYS A 159 7.04 -31.36 -22.26
CA LYS A 159 7.34 -30.57 -23.47
C LYS A 159 8.11 -29.27 -23.20
N GLY A 160 8.19 -28.84 -21.94
CA GLY A 160 8.89 -27.62 -21.53
C GLY A 160 8.26 -26.30 -22.01
N ARG A 161 7.08 -26.36 -22.64
CA ARG A 161 6.33 -25.22 -23.20
C ARG A 161 4.93 -25.17 -22.62
N SER A 162 4.24 -24.03 -22.76
CA SER A 162 2.82 -23.91 -22.38
C SER A 162 2.01 -25.04 -22.99
N ALA A 163 1.05 -25.57 -22.23
CA ALA A 163 0.14 -26.57 -22.77
C ALA A 163 -0.58 -25.92 -23.97
N SER A 164 -0.40 -26.49 -25.15
CA SER A 164 -1.19 -26.12 -26.32
C SER A 164 -2.48 -26.93 -26.30
N ASP A 165 -3.54 -26.40 -26.87
CA ASP A 165 -4.76 -27.15 -27.18
C ASP A 165 -4.43 -28.54 -27.70
N LYS A 166 -5.18 -29.52 -27.20
CA LYS A 166 -5.05 -30.89 -27.65
C LYS A 166 -5.85 -31.03 -28.94
N LEU A 167 -5.17 -31.11 -30.07
CA LEU A 167 -5.80 -31.25 -31.39
C LEU A 167 -6.11 -32.72 -31.72
N HIS A 168 -7.19 -32.97 -32.45
CA HIS A 168 -7.50 -34.26 -33.03
C HIS A 168 -6.44 -34.64 -34.07
N PRO A 169 -5.86 -35.86 -34.02
CA PRO A 169 -4.73 -36.23 -34.88
C PRO A 169 -4.99 -36.04 -36.38
N THR A 170 -6.25 -36.28 -36.79
CA THR A 170 -6.69 -36.25 -38.19
C THR A 170 -7.39 -34.96 -38.58
N THR A 171 -8.37 -34.47 -37.81
CA THR A 171 -9.20 -33.31 -38.19
C THR A 171 -8.60 -31.97 -37.75
N ARG A 172 -7.54 -31.99 -36.93
CA ARG A 172 -6.95 -30.81 -36.26
C ARG A 172 -7.96 -29.95 -35.48
N GLN A 173 -9.13 -30.47 -35.17
CA GLN A 173 -10.10 -29.80 -34.30
C GLN A 173 -9.63 -29.88 -32.85
N VAL A 174 -9.93 -28.85 -32.06
CA VAL A 174 -9.60 -28.84 -30.63
C VAL A 174 -10.46 -29.90 -29.92
N ILE A 175 -9.80 -30.92 -29.35
CA ILE A 175 -10.43 -31.93 -28.48
C ILE A 175 -10.50 -31.43 -27.05
N GLU A 176 -9.50 -30.66 -26.63
CA GLU A 176 -9.37 -30.15 -25.27
C GLU A 176 -8.71 -28.78 -25.40
N GLU A 177 -9.47 -27.72 -25.13
CA GLU A 177 -8.91 -26.38 -24.95
C GLU A 177 -8.01 -26.41 -23.73
N ARG A 178 -6.75 -26.02 -23.92
CA ARG A 178 -5.77 -25.92 -22.84
C ARG A 178 -5.15 -24.55 -22.95
N ASP A 179 -5.72 -23.61 -22.19
CA ASP A 179 -5.10 -22.31 -22.04
C ASP A 179 -3.72 -22.47 -21.40
N GLY A 180 -2.72 -21.86 -22.01
CA GLY A 180 -1.47 -21.57 -21.33
C GLY A 180 -1.75 -20.54 -20.24
N GLU A 181 -2.26 -20.98 -19.09
CA GLU A 181 -2.71 -20.08 -18.04
C GLU A 181 -1.53 -19.30 -17.46
N ILE A 182 -1.64 -17.97 -17.55
CA ILE A 182 -0.73 -17.02 -16.93
C ILE A 182 -1.39 -16.51 -15.66
N PHE A 183 -0.77 -16.77 -14.52
CA PHE A 183 -1.22 -16.27 -13.23
C PHE A 183 -0.32 -15.12 -12.78
N ARG A 184 -0.93 -14.04 -12.31
CA ARG A 184 -0.21 -12.91 -11.72
C ARG A 184 -0.48 -12.87 -10.22
N TYR A 185 0.56 -12.99 -9.41
CA TYR A 185 0.43 -12.87 -7.95
C TYR A 185 1.06 -11.56 -7.49
N ASP A 186 0.24 -10.69 -6.90
CA ASP A 186 0.69 -9.52 -6.15
C ASP A 186 0.74 -9.86 -4.65
N ALA A 187 1.95 -10.21 -4.19
CA ALA A 187 2.22 -10.72 -2.86
C ALA A 187 2.89 -9.67 -1.97
N ILE A 188 2.75 -9.83 -0.65
CA ILE A 188 3.59 -9.14 0.34
C ILE A 188 5.04 -9.61 0.12
N ASP A 189 5.99 -8.68 -0.03
CA ASP A 189 7.39 -9.05 -0.25
C ASP A 189 8.08 -9.61 1.01
N VAL A 190 9.19 -10.31 0.77
CA VAL A 190 10.06 -10.91 1.78
C VAL A 190 10.77 -9.86 2.64
N GLY A 191 11.10 -10.20 3.89
CA GLY A 191 11.90 -9.39 4.80
C GLY A 191 11.08 -8.38 5.61
N GLN A 192 9.77 -8.38 5.45
CA GLN A 192 8.86 -7.52 6.20
C GLN A 192 8.42 -8.20 7.49
N THR A 193 8.04 -7.40 8.48
CA THR A 193 7.65 -7.89 9.81
C THR A 193 6.28 -7.36 10.17
N PHE A 194 5.42 -8.22 10.67
CA PHE A 194 4.06 -7.92 11.11
C PHE A 194 3.90 -8.33 12.57
N GLN A 195 3.18 -7.56 13.38
CA GLN A 195 2.92 -7.91 14.77
C GLN A 195 1.53 -8.55 14.90
N GLY A 196 1.51 -9.84 15.22
CA GLY A 196 0.31 -10.59 15.54
C GLY A 196 -0.06 -10.45 17.02
N VAL A 197 -1.36 -10.56 17.29
CA VAL A 197 -1.92 -10.48 18.64
C VAL A 197 -2.99 -11.55 18.78
N ILE A 198 -2.92 -12.33 19.86
CA ILE A 198 -3.98 -13.27 20.26
C ILE A 198 -4.49 -12.83 21.62
N LEU A 199 -5.78 -12.53 21.70
CA LEU A 199 -6.50 -12.28 22.93
C LEU A 199 -7.04 -13.61 23.45
N TYR A 200 -6.91 -13.89 24.75
CA TYR A 200 -7.24 -15.20 25.31
C TYR A 200 -7.60 -15.12 26.79
N GLU A 201 -8.18 -16.21 27.30
CA GLU A 201 -8.35 -16.46 28.74
C GLU A 201 -7.20 -17.31 29.27
N GLU A 202 -6.80 -17.08 30.52
CA GLU A 202 -5.61 -17.70 31.14
C GLU A 202 -5.51 -19.22 30.99
N VAL A 203 -6.64 -19.92 30.96
CA VAL A 203 -6.71 -21.38 30.76
C VAL A 203 -6.11 -21.83 29.41
N ASP A 204 -6.13 -21.00 28.37
CA ASP A 204 -5.62 -21.31 27.03
C ASP A 204 -4.16 -20.91 26.79
N GLU A 205 -3.55 -20.19 27.73
CA GLU A 205 -2.24 -19.56 27.57
C GLU A 205 -1.15 -20.55 27.14
N LYS A 206 -1.05 -21.67 27.86
CA LYS A 206 0.00 -22.67 27.64
C LYS A 206 -0.11 -23.32 26.26
N ILE A 207 -1.34 -23.62 25.82
CA ILE A 207 -1.59 -24.25 24.52
C ILE A 207 -1.24 -23.26 23.41
N ILE A 208 -1.65 -22.00 23.53
CA ILE A 208 -1.33 -20.97 22.53
C ILE A 208 0.18 -20.76 22.44
N GLN A 209 0.88 -20.69 23.57
CA GLN A 209 2.35 -20.59 23.60
C GLN A 209 3.03 -21.78 22.92
N GLU A 210 2.62 -23.01 23.23
CA GLU A 210 3.16 -24.23 22.59
C GLU A 210 2.98 -24.18 21.07
N LEU A 211 1.80 -23.78 20.60
CA LEU A 211 1.51 -23.66 19.18
C LEU A 211 2.32 -22.56 18.49
N LEU A 212 2.70 -21.48 19.19
CA LEU A 212 3.50 -20.37 18.66
C LEU A 212 5.01 -20.59 18.76
N ASN A 213 5.49 -21.40 19.71
CA ASN A 213 6.91 -21.65 19.96
C ASN A 213 7.62 -22.35 18.79
N ILE A 214 6.87 -22.98 17.88
CA ILE A 214 7.41 -23.50 16.63
C ILE A 214 7.68 -22.31 15.68
N PRO A 215 8.94 -21.96 15.36
CA PRO A 215 9.25 -20.72 14.65
C PRO A 215 8.70 -20.69 13.22
N ASP A 216 8.82 -21.79 12.47
CA ASP A 216 8.47 -21.83 11.05
C ASP A 216 6.99 -22.11 10.80
N ILE A 217 6.29 -21.14 10.20
CA ILE A 217 4.87 -21.24 9.87
C ILE A 217 4.64 -20.95 8.39
N TRP A 218 3.67 -21.65 7.79
CA TRP A 218 3.24 -21.40 6.41
C TRP A 218 1.85 -20.78 6.40
N LEU A 219 1.79 -19.56 5.92
CA LEU A 219 0.59 -18.72 5.80
C LEU A 219 0.25 -18.51 4.31
N GLY A 220 -1.00 -18.16 4.02
CA GLY A 220 -1.42 -17.82 2.67
C GLY A 220 -1.51 -18.97 1.67
N GLY A 221 -1.74 -18.59 0.41
CA GLY A 221 -1.88 -19.46 -0.76
C GLY A 221 -0.55 -19.81 -1.44
N SER A 222 -0.62 -20.59 -2.51
CA SER A 222 0.50 -20.89 -3.43
C SER A 222 1.79 -21.42 -2.77
N ARG A 223 1.66 -22.16 -1.66
CA ARG A 223 2.81 -22.64 -0.85
C ARG A 223 3.79 -23.52 -1.63
N SER A 224 3.28 -24.36 -2.55
CA SER A 224 4.10 -25.20 -3.42
C SER A 224 4.87 -24.42 -4.49
N ALA A 225 4.54 -23.15 -4.72
CA ALA A 225 5.21 -22.25 -5.66
C ALA A 225 6.21 -21.30 -4.96
N GLY A 226 6.62 -21.62 -3.72
CA GLY A 226 7.61 -20.83 -2.98
C GLY A 226 7.05 -19.61 -2.24
N TYR A 227 5.78 -19.67 -1.82
CA TYR A 227 5.12 -18.63 -1.04
C TYR A 227 4.84 -19.05 0.39
N GLY A 228 4.70 -18.05 1.25
CA GLY A 228 3.99 -18.18 2.51
C GLY A 228 4.84 -18.64 3.70
N HIS A 229 6.12 -18.92 3.52
CA HIS A 229 7.02 -19.18 4.65
C HIS A 229 7.27 -17.91 5.46
N VAL A 230 6.94 -17.98 6.75
CA VAL A 230 7.02 -16.91 7.73
C VAL A 230 7.67 -17.45 9.00
N LYS A 231 8.48 -16.62 9.66
CA LYS A 231 9.13 -16.94 10.93
C LYS A 231 8.49 -16.19 12.09
N ILE A 232 8.12 -16.91 13.14
CA ILE A 232 7.61 -16.38 14.40
C ILE A 232 8.79 -16.02 15.31
N SER A 233 8.73 -14.84 15.94
CA SER A 233 9.71 -14.40 16.95
C SER A 233 9.08 -13.43 17.95
N ASP A 234 9.86 -13.02 18.97
CA ASP A 234 9.50 -11.98 19.96
C ASP A 234 8.13 -12.23 20.64
N LEU A 235 7.90 -13.47 21.07
CA LEU A 235 6.70 -13.85 21.80
C LEU A 235 6.71 -13.18 23.18
N LYS A 236 5.66 -12.42 23.48
CA LYS A 236 5.49 -11.69 24.74
C LYS A 236 4.09 -11.89 25.29
N ILE A 237 4.03 -12.22 26.57
CA ILE A 237 2.78 -12.31 27.36
C ILE A 237 2.51 -10.93 27.95
N ASN A 238 1.27 -10.46 27.82
CA ASN A 238 0.83 -9.17 28.33
C ASN A 238 -0.45 -9.37 29.12
N ASP A 239 -0.44 -9.11 30.43
CA ASP A 239 -1.63 -9.26 31.27
C ASP A 239 -2.70 -8.19 31.00
N SER A 240 -2.26 -6.98 30.63
CA SER A 240 -3.12 -5.84 30.37
C SER A 240 -2.77 -5.15 29.06
N TRP A 241 -2.91 -5.89 27.96
CA TRP A 241 -2.67 -5.35 26.63
C TRP A 241 -3.73 -4.33 26.21
N SER A 242 -3.28 -3.27 25.53
CA SER A 242 -4.09 -2.23 24.92
C SER A 242 -3.57 -1.92 23.51
N GLU A 243 -4.48 -1.86 22.55
CA GLU A 243 -4.14 -1.69 21.14
C GLU A 243 -3.63 -0.27 20.81
N ILE A 244 -4.19 0.76 21.48
CA ILE A 244 -3.87 2.18 21.27
C ILE A 244 -2.99 2.80 22.37
N ARG A 245 -2.57 1.99 23.37
CA ARG A 245 -1.60 2.35 24.44
C ARG A 245 -1.94 3.58 25.30
N THR A 246 -3.16 4.08 25.18
CA THR A 246 -3.67 5.22 25.95
C THR A 246 -4.75 4.75 26.92
N SER A 247 -4.62 5.14 28.19
CA SER A 247 -5.56 4.74 29.24
C SER A 247 -6.98 5.25 28.95
N PRO A 248 -8.04 4.44 29.15
CA PRO A 248 -9.43 4.86 29.06
C PRO A 248 -9.77 6.09 29.91
N LYS A 249 -9.12 6.26 31.07
CA LYS A 249 -9.34 7.38 31.99
C LYS A 249 -8.99 8.76 31.40
N LYS A 250 -8.13 8.79 30.37
CA LYS A 250 -7.72 10.03 29.69
C LYS A 250 -8.55 10.32 28.43
N ARG A 251 -9.58 9.51 28.16
CA ARG A 251 -10.34 9.53 26.89
C ARG A 251 -11.84 9.69 27.11
N THR A 252 -12.24 10.21 28.26
CA THR A 252 -13.62 10.64 28.50
C THR A 252 -13.84 11.97 27.78
N SER A 253 -14.93 12.07 27.03
CA SER A 253 -15.32 13.25 26.25
C SER A 253 -16.85 13.39 26.26
N ASP A 254 -17.35 14.58 25.97
CA ASP A 254 -18.78 14.86 25.82
C ASP A 254 -19.37 14.24 24.54
N ASN A 255 -18.51 13.89 23.60
CA ASN A 255 -18.84 13.17 22.38
C ASN A 255 -18.25 11.76 22.40
N LEU A 256 -18.91 10.84 21.70
CA LEU A 256 -18.45 9.47 21.51
C LEU A 256 -17.93 9.33 20.08
N ILE A 257 -16.62 9.13 19.95
CA ILE A 257 -15.95 8.84 18.68
C ILE A 257 -15.53 7.37 18.67
N ILE A 258 -15.90 6.65 17.62
CA ILE A 258 -15.57 5.23 17.45
C ILE A 258 -14.77 5.07 16.17
N THR A 259 -13.55 4.58 16.32
CA THR A 259 -12.64 4.29 15.20
C THR A 259 -12.51 2.78 15.03
N LEU A 260 -12.78 2.27 13.82
CA LEU A 260 -12.58 0.86 13.51
C LEU A 260 -11.09 0.56 13.30
N LEU A 261 -10.54 -0.37 14.10
CA LEU A 261 -9.17 -0.86 13.99
C LEU A 261 -9.06 -2.14 13.13
N SER A 262 -10.20 -2.70 12.73
CA SER A 262 -10.32 -3.80 11.78
C SER A 262 -11.64 -3.66 11.03
N ASP A 263 -11.82 -4.39 9.94
CA ASP A 263 -13.11 -4.43 9.25
C ASP A 263 -14.21 -4.93 10.22
N LEU A 264 -15.43 -4.47 10.00
CA LEU A 264 -16.58 -4.75 10.84
C LEU A 264 -17.71 -5.37 10.01
N ILE A 265 -18.11 -6.58 10.40
CA ILE A 265 -19.22 -7.31 9.80
C ILE A 265 -20.45 -7.12 10.69
N ILE A 266 -21.50 -6.55 10.12
CA ILE A 266 -22.78 -6.29 10.79
C ILE A 266 -23.94 -6.60 9.84
N ARG A 267 -25.13 -6.71 10.43
CA ARG A 267 -26.37 -6.89 9.71
C ARG A 267 -27.30 -5.72 9.95
N ASP A 268 -28.12 -5.41 8.96
CA ASP A 268 -29.24 -4.48 9.12
C ASP A 268 -30.43 -5.15 9.85
N ASP A 269 -31.48 -4.37 10.08
CA ASP A 269 -32.72 -4.83 10.72
C ASP A 269 -33.44 -5.96 9.95
N CYS A 270 -33.13 -6.15 8.67
CA CYS A 270 -33.62 -7.24 7.83
C CYS A 270 -32.71 -8.48 7.84
N GLY A 271 -31.63 -8.45 8.62
CA GLY A 271 -30.67 -9.55 8.75
C GLY A 271 -29.69 -9.67 7.58
N GLN A 272 -29.63 -8.68 6.68
CA GLN A 272 -28.70 -8.65 5.54
C GLN A 272 -27.37 -8.04 5.95
N TYR A 273 -26.27 -8.56 5.41
CA TYR A 273 -24.96 -7.94 5.59
C TYR A 273 -24.94 -6.55 4.96
N ALA A 274 -24.57 -5.54 5.74
CA ALA A 274 -24.63 -4.15 5.32
C ALA A 274 -23.42 -3.34 5.80
N ALA A 275 -23.00 -2.36 5.00
CA ALA A 275 -22.01 -1.36 5.39
C ALA A 275 -22.73 -0.10 5.90
N ILE A 276 -23.14 -0.13 7.16
CA ILE A 276 -23.89 0.93 7.84
C ILE A 276 -23.16 1.39 9.11
N PRO A 277 -23.47 2.58 9.67
CA PRO A 277 -23.01 2.95 10.99
C PRO A 277 -23.40 1.90 12.05
N PRO A 278 -22.52 1.53 12.99
CA PRO A 278 -22.80 0.48 13.97
C PRO A 278 -23.70 0.96 15.12
N THR A 279 -24.61 1.90 14.86
CA THR A 279 -25.37 2.61 15.87
C THR A 279 -26.16 1.68 16.79
N ASP A 280 -26.82 0.66 16.25
CA ASP A 280 -27.61 -0.26 17.07
C ASP A 280 -26.74 -1.07 18.04
N LEU A 281 -25.56 -1.52 17.59
CA LEU A 281 -24.60 -2.21 18.45
C LEU A 281 -24.10 -1.29 19.57
N ILE A 282 -23.82 -0.02 19.25
CA ILE A 282 -23.33 0.94 20.24
C ILE A 282 -24.42 1.32 21.23
N ALA A 283 -25.67 1.42 20.79
CA ALA A 283 -26.82 1.67 21.65
C ALA A 283 -27.00 0.54 22.67
N GLU A 284 -26.93 -0.72 22.20
CA GLU A 284 -26.96 -1.92 23.06
C GLU A 284 -25.87 -1.88 24.13
N PHE A 285 -24.62 -1.61 23.73
CA PHE A 285 -23.49 -1.52 24.67
C PHE A 285 -23.60 -0.34 25.65
N SER A 286 -24.19 0.77 25.23
CA SER A 286 -24.31 1.98 26.05
C SER A 286 -25.54 1.96 26.96
N GLY A 287 -26.42 0.95 26.82
CA GLY A 287 -27.70 0.90 27.52
C GLY A 287 -28.69 1.99 27.09
N LYS A 288 -28.51 2.52 25.87
CA LYS A 288 -29.34 3.59 25.30
C LYS A 288 -30.31 3.01 24.26
N GLN A 289 -31.38 3.74 23.95
CA GLN A 289 -32.25 3.36 22.83
C GLN A 289 -31.57 3.69 21.49
N SER A 290 -31.68 2.79 20.52
CA SER A 290 -31.13 2.99 19.16
C SER A 290 -31.56 4.31 18.54
N GLU A 291 -32.83 4.70 18.67
CA GLU A 291 -33.36 5.93 18.07
C GLU A 291 -32.73 7.19 18.68
N GLU A 292 -32.47 7.20 19.99
CA GLU A 292 -31.73 8.29 20.64
C GLU A 292 -30.33 8.41 20.03
N LEU A 293 -29.63 7.27 19.90
CA LEU A 293 -28.27 7.27 19.41
C LEU A 293 -28.19 7.62 17.90
N LYS A 294 -29.17 7.20 17.10
CA LYS A 294 -29.27 7.57 15.67
C LYS A 294 -29.35 9.09 15.51
N THR A 295 -30.15 9.78 16.33
CA THR A 295 -30.25 11.26 16.26
C THR A 295 -28.97 11.98 16.66
N SER A 296 -28.10 11.34 17.46
CA SER A 296 -26.81 11.90 17.85
C SER A 296 -25.69 11.68 16.83
N LEU A 297 -25.88 10.81 15.82
CA LEU A 297 -24.85 10.53 14.83
C LEU A 297 -24.61 11.77 13.96
N ASN A 298 -23.41 12.35 14.05
CA ASN A 298 -23.00 13.45 13.18
C ASN A 298 -22.51 12.91 11.84
N GLU A 299 -23.36 12.98 10.82
CA GLU A 299 -23.05 12.55 9.45
C GLU A 299 -21.92 13.37 8.81
N TYR A 300 -21.74 14.64 9.19
CA TYR A 300 -20.69 15.51 8.65
C TYR A 300 -19.29 15.21 9.18
N LYS A 301 -19.20 14.59 10.36
CA LYS A 301 -17.95 14.16 11.03
C LYS A 301 -17.74 12.64 10.98
N THR A 302 -18.69 11.90 10.44
CA THR A 302 -18.60 10.45 10.23
C THR A 302 -17.99 10.15 8.86
N TYR A 303 -17.01 9.24 8.83
CA TYR A 303 -16.32 8.82 7.61
C TYR A 303 -16.25 7.31 7.58
N MET A 304 -16.89 6.70 6.58
CA MET A 304 -16.83 5.25 6.39
C MET A 304 -16.63 4.89 4.92
N ASP A 305 -16.17 3.67 4.71
CA ASP A 305 -16.07 3.03 3.41
C ASP A 305 -16.44 1.54 3.60
N SER A 306 -16.67 0.85 2.49
CA SER A 306 -17.09 -0.56 2.49
C SER A 306 -16.02 -1.45 1.86
N VAL A 307 -16.03 -2.73 2.24
CA VAL A 307 -15.12 -3.74 1.69
C VAL A 307 -15.81 -5.09 1.65
N PHE A 308 -15.55 -5.87 0.59
CA PHE A 308 -15.96 -7.27 0.54
C PHE A 308 -14.96 -8.13 1.31
N VAL A 309 -15.47 -8.92 2.24
CA VAL A 309 -14.68 -9.88 3.02
C VAL A 309 -15.17 -11.29 2.73
N GLY A 310 -14.22 -12.19 2.56
CA GLY A 310 -14.48 -13.60 2.27
C GLY A 310 -13.42 -14.48 2.89
N GLY A 311 -13.08 -15.56 2.19
CA GLY A 311 -12.03 -16.47 2.58
C GLY A 311 -12.27 -17.85 2.02
N PHE A 312 -11.50 -18.83 2.49
CA PHE A 312 -11.60 -20.20 2.02
C PHE A 312 -11.57 -21.16 3.20
N ASN A 313 -12.53 -22.06 3.27
CA ASN A 313 -12.53 -23.13 4.24
C ASN A 313 -11.80 -24.34 3.67
N ARG A 314 -10.58 -24.59 4.16
CA ARG A 314 -9.75 -25.71 3.69
C ARG A 314 -10.33 -27.09 3.99
N LYS A 315 -11.11 -27.25 5.07
CA LYS A 315 -11.73 -28.53 5.42
C LYS A 315 -12.85 -28.89 4.43
N TRP A 316 -13.61 -27.89 3.99
CA TRP A 316 -14.68 -28.07 3.00
C TRP A 316 -14.19 -28.02 1.56
N GLY A 317 -13.03 -27.39 1.32
CA GLY A 317 -12.54 -27.14 -0.05
C GLY A 317 -13.40 -26.09 -0.78
N LEU A 318 -14.06 -25.21 -0.04
CA LEU A 318 -15.03 -24.24 -0.58
C LEU A 318 -14.75 -22.81 -0.07
N PRO A 319 -15.07 -21.79 -0.87
CA PRO A 319 -15.04 -20.41 -0.40
C PRO A 319 -16.02 -20.21 0.76
N LEU A 320 -15.65 -19.32 1.69
CA LEU A 320 -16.58 -18.80 2.68
C LEU A 320 -17.53 -17.82 2.01
N THR A 321 -18.74 -17.67 2.57
CA THR A 321 -19.70 -16.65 2.14
C THR A 321 -19.02 -15.28 2.10
N GLN A 322 -19.13 -14.62 0.96
CA GLN A 322 -18.65 -13.27 0.76
C GLN A 322 -19.70 -12.30 1.27
N VAL A 323 -19.26 -11.34 2.08
CA VAL A 323 -20.16 -10.39 2.72
C VAL A 323 -19.57 -9.00 2.60
N ILE A 324 -20.44 -7.98 2.52
CA ILE A 324 -20.03 -6.60 2.66
C ILE A 324 -19.76 -6.29 4.14
N ALA A 325 -18.70 -5.53 4.40
CA ALA A 325 -18.28 -5.10 5.72
C ALA A 325 -17.96 -3.60 5.71
N VAL A 326 -18.03 -2.96 6.87
CA VAL A 326 -17.52 -1.60 7.07
C VAL A 326 -15.99 -1.69 7.20
N LYS A 327 -15.28 -0.90 6.41
CA LYS A 327 -13.82 -0.96 6.29
C LYS A 327 -13.11 -0.40 7.53
N ALA A 328 -11.99 -1.01 7.89
CA ALA A 328 -11.08 -0.50 8.92
C ALA A 328 -10.65 0.96 8.63
N GLY A 329 -10.45 1.74 9.68
CA GLY A 329 -10.20 3.18 9.60
C GLY A 329 -11.46 4.03 9.54
N SER A 330 -12.65 3.44 9.39
CA SER A 330 -13.92 4.18 9.51
C SER A 330 -14.07 4.80 10.90
N VAL A 331 -14.63 6.01 10.95
CA VAL A 331 -14.83 6.80 12.17
C VAL A 331 -16.28 7.25 12.26
N PHE A 332 -16.91 7.01 13.41
CA PHE A 332 -18.29 7.38 13.71
C PHE A 332 -18.31 8.36 14.89
N VAL A 333 -19.02 9.47 14.74
CA VAL A 333 -19.08 10.53 15.77
C VAL A 333 -20.51 10.69 16.25
N TYR A 334 -20.74 10.49 17.54
CA TYR A 334 -22.02 10.68 18.21
C TYR A 334 -21.92 11.86 19.17
N GLU A 335 -22.67 12.93 18.90
CA GLU A 335 -22.61 14.19 19.64
C GLU A 335 -23.46 14.16 20.91
N GLY A 336 -22.94 14.74 22.00
CA GLY A 336 -23.63 14.75 23.29
C GLY A 336 -23.78 13.37 23.92
N VAL A 337 -22.98 12.40 23.49
CA VAL A 337 -22.93 11.04 24.04
C VAL A 337 -21.60 10.84 24.74
N SER A 338 -21.63 10.79 26.07
CA SER A 338 -20.47 10.48 26.88
C SER A 338 -20.44 9.00 27.26
N VAL A 339 -19.23 8.49 27.49
CA VAL A 339 -18.98 7.12 27.93
C VAL A 339 -18.00 7.12 29.10
N THR A 340 -18.21 6.18 30.02
CA THR A 340 -17.33 5.98 31.18
C THR A 340 -16.03 5.27 30.77
N PRO A 341 -14.94 5.40 31.56
CA PRO A 341 -13.71 4.64 31.33
C PRO A 341 -13.92 3.12 31.28
N ASP A 342 -14.88 2.59 32.03
CA ASP A 342 -15.19 1.15 32.06
C ASP A 342 -15.92 0.72 30.78
N GLN A 343 -16.86 1.52 30.27
CA GLN A 343 -17.50 1.28 28.98
C GLN A 343 -16.48 1.32 27.83
N ILE A 344 -15.56 2.29 27.84
CA ILE A 344 -14.44 2.34 26.90
C ILE A 344 -13.64 1.05 26.95
N HIS A 345 -13.22 0.64 28.16
CA HIS A 345 -12.45 -0.58 28.33
C HIS A 345 -13.23 -1.81 27.81
N GLN A 346 -14.51 -1.92 28.14
CA GLN A 346 -15.35 -3.05 27.77
C GLN A 346 -15.52 -3.15 26.25
N LEU A 347 -15.79 -2.03 25.56
CA LEU A 347 -15.93 -1.97 24.10
C LEU A 347 -14.62 -2.35 23.40
N GLU A 348 -13.50 -1.76 23.81
CA GLU A 348 -12.18 -2.06 23.21
C GLU A 348 -11.75 -3.51 23.48
N THR A 349 -12.15 -4.08 24.62
CA THR A 349 -11.86 -5.48 24.95
C THR A 349 -12.72 -6.43 24.15
N THR A 350 -14.03 -6.18 24.11
CA THR A 350 -15.01 -7.11 23.53
C THR A 350 -15.05 -7.03 22.01
N GLY A 351 -14.85 -5.84 21.44
CA GLY A 351 -15.16 -5.55 20.04
C GLY A 351 -16.66 -5.68 19.73
N ILE A 352 -17.02 -5.30 18.51
CA ILE A 352 -18.42 -5.24 18.04
C ILE A 352 -18.63 -6.10 16.79
N GLY A 353 -19.88 -6.48 16.48
CA GLY A 353 -20.24 -7.22 15.28
C GLY A 353 -19.85 -8.71 15.27
N GLU A 354 -19.83 -9.29 14.07
CA GLU A 354 -19.64 -10.73 13.83
C GLU A 354 -18.17 -11.12 13.60
N ARG A 355 -17.89 -12.44 13.68
CA ARG A 355 -16.57 -13.06 13.37
C ARG A 355 -15.39 -12.48 14.15
N LYS A 356 -15.62 -12.01 15.38
CA LYS A 356 -14.57 -11.47 16.28
C LYS A 356 -13.42 -12.45 16.57
N VAL A 357 -13.69 -13.75 16.53
CA VAL A 357 -12.67 -14.81 16.64
C VAL A 357 -11.60 -14.73 15.54
N GLU A 358 -11.93 -14.14 14.38
CA GLU A 358 -11.02 -13.93 13.24
C GLU A 358 -10.38 -12.53 13.22
N GLY A 359 -10.63 -11.72 14.25
CA GLY A 359 -10.05 -10.39 14.38
C GLY A 359 -10.86 -9.26 13.76
N PHE A 360 -12.10 -9.51 13.35
CA PHE A 360 -13.05 -8.47 12.94
C PHE A 360 -13.60 -7.69 14.15
N GLY A 361 -14.12 -6.49 13.90
CA GLY A 361 -14.85 -5.71 14.89
C GLY A 361 -14.02 -5.05 15.99
N ARG A 362 -12.73 -4.82 15.77
CA ARG A 362 -11.84 -4.10 16.70
C ARG A 362 -12.11 -2.61 16.63
N VAL A 363 -12.16 -1.96 17.79
CA VAL A 363 -12.48 -0.53 17.92
C VAL A 363 -11.54 0.18 18.89
N ALA A 364 -11.36 1.48 18.66
CA ALA A 364 -10.81 2.44 19.59
C ALA A 364 -11.87 3.50 19.90
N ILE A 365 -12.01 3.88 21.17
CA ILE A 365 -13.03 4.83 21.62
C ILE A 365 -12.38 6.16 22.00
N ASN A 366 -12.93 7.29 21.57
CA ASN A 366 -12.44 8.64 21.87
C ASN A 366 -10.93 8.76 21.67
N TRP A 367 -10.45 8.19 20.57
CA TRP A 367 -9.03 8.16 20.25
C TRP A 367 -8.64 9.47 19.56
N ARG A 368 -7.62 10.15 20.10
CA ARG A 368 -7.08 11.41 19.57
C ARG A 368 -8.09 12.55 19.43
N VAL A 369 -8.97 12.71 20.42
CA VAL A 369 -9.96 13.81 20.48
C VAL A 369 -9.35 15.21 20.59
N ASP A 370 -8.12 15.35 21.09
CA ASP A 370 -7.50 16.66 21.40
C ASP A 370 -6.64 17.25 20.26
N ASN A 371 -6.28 16.46 19.25
CA ASN A 371 -5.39 16.90 18.17
C ASN A 371 -6.06 16.70 16.80
N ASN A 372 -6.54 17.79 16.21
CA ASN A 372 -7.12 17.79 14.87
C ASN A 372 -6.09 18.01 13.75
N GLN A 373 -4.86 18.39 14.06
CA GLN A 373 -3.79 18.64 13.09
C GLN A 373 -2.46 18.07 13.57
N PHE A 374 -1.73 17.41 12.67
CA PHE A 374 -0.41 16.85 12.93
C PHE A 374 0.37 16.65 11.64
N THR A 375 1.70 16.55 11.74
CA THR A 375 2.56 16.29 10.59
C THR A 375 2.76 14.78 10.40
N ALA A 376 2.73 14.33 9.15
CA ALA A 376 3.04 12.97 8.74
C ALA A 376 4.36 12.87 7.99
N ARG A 377 5.07 11.76 8.19
CA ARG A 377 6.32 11.41 7.49
C ARG A 377 6.37 9.92 7.14
N LYS A 378 7.23 9.52 6.20
CA LYS A 378 7.54 8.11 5.93
C LYS A 378 8.56 7.56 6.95
N PRO A 379 8.63 6.23 7.16
CA PRO A 379 9.74 5.62 7.87
C PRO A 379 11.06 5.90 7.16
N GLU A 380 12.16 5.83 7.91
CA GLU A 380 13.49 5.94 7.31
C GLU A 380 13.70 4.77 6.34
N LEU A 381 14.37 5.00 5.22
CA LEU A 381 14.68 3.90 4.32
C LEU A 381 15.63 2.95 5.05
N LYS A 382 15.22 1.68 5.20
CA LYS A 382 16.17 0.64 5.63
C LYS A 382 17.26 0.60 4.57
N THR A 383 18.50 0.88 4.96
CA THR A 383 19.68 0.58 4.16
C THR A 383 19.74 -0.94 4.02
N TYR A 384 19.08 -1.46 2.99
CA TYR A 384 19.31 -2.83 2.59
C TYR A 384 20.79 -2.93 2.24
N THR A 385 21.52 -3.80 2.95
CA THR A 385 22.77 -4.34 2.40
C THR A 385 22.38 -4.87 1.03
N LYS A 386 22.90 -4.25 -0.04
CA LYS A 386 22.68 -4.70 -1.42
C LYS A 386 22.77 -6.22 -1.39
N ARG A 387 21.66 -6.94 -1.67
CA ARG A 387 21.71 -8.38 -1.84
C ARG A 387 22.88 -8.64 -2.78
N ASN A 388 23.78 -9.56 -2.43
CA ASN A 388 24.85 -9.96 -3.33
C ASN A 388 24.20 -10.25 -4.68
N GLN A 389 24.46 -9.38 -5.64
CA GLN A 389 23.91 -9.54 -6.96
C GLN A 389 24.43 -10.88 -7.47
N PRO A 390 23.55 -11.75 -8.01
CA PRO A 390 24.00 -13.02 -8.55
C PRO A 390 25.10 -12.72 -9.57
N GLN A 391 26.28 -13.33 -9.40
CA GLN A 391 27.34 -13.20 -10.38
C GLN A 391 26.96 -14.01 -11.61
N LEU A 392 26.90 -13.35 -12.77
CA LEU A 392 26.69 -14.04 -14.02
C LEU A 392 27.97 -14.78 -14.41
N LYS A 393 27.82 -16.04 -14.78
CA LYS A 393 28.88 -16.82 -15.43
C LYS A 393 28.79 -16.73 -16.96
N GLU A 394 27.59 -16.45 -17.48
CA GLU A 394 27.24 -16.40 -18.91
C GLU A 394 26.20 -15.28 -19.14
N SER A 395 25.97 -14.89 -20.40
CA SER A 395 24.95 -13.90 -20.81
C SER A 395 25.17 -12.44 -20.35
N HIS A 396 26.44 -12.02 -20.23
CA HIS A 396 26.82 -10.63 -19.92
C HIS A 396 26.18 -9.60 -20.86
N ASP A 397 26.14 -9.88 -22.18
CA ASP A 397 25.56 -8.96 -23.16
C ASP A 397 24.07 -8.70 -22.94
N LEU A 398 23.31 -9.76 -22.58
CA LEU A 398 21.89 -9.61 -22.27
C LEU A 398 21.69 -8.79 -21.01
N ALA A 399 22.50 -9.03 -19.97
CA ALA A 399 22.43 -8.26 -18.72
C ALA A 399 22.78 -6.78 -18.93
N ARG A 400 23.78 -6.49 -19.78
CA ARG A 400 24.11 -5.12 -20.20
C ARG A 400 22.95 -4.45 -20.94
N GLN A 401 22.36 -5.12 -21.93
CA GLN A 401 21.19 -4.61 -22.65
C GLN A 401 19.99 -4.35 -21.72
N MET A 402 19.76 -5.23 -20.73
CA MET A 402 18.72 -5.04 -19.72
C MET A 402 19.00 -3.82 -18.84
N ALA A 403 20.23 -3.66 -18.36
CA ALA A 403 20.63 -2.52 -17.55
C ALA A 403 20.48 -1.19 -18.33
N GLU A 404 20.91 -1.17 -19.60
CA GLU A 404 20.75 -0.02 -20.50
C GLU A 404 19.29 0.32 -20.75
N ARG A 405 18.44 -0.69 -21.00
CA ARG A 405 17.00 -0.48 -21.20
C ARG A 405 16.34 0.11 -19.96
N ILE A 406 16.68 -0.39 -18.77
CA ILE A 406 16.14 0.15 -17.50
C ILE A 406 16.64 1.58 -17.28
N LEU A 407 17.92 1.87 -17.54
CA LEU A 407 18.46 3.24 -17.46
C LEU A 407 17.70 4.19 -18.39
N ARG A 408 17.47 3.79 -19.64
CA ARG A 408 16.70 4.57 -20.61
C ARG A 408 15.25 4.78 -20.17
N GLN A 409 14.60 3.77 -19.59
CA GLN A 409 13.26 3.91 -19.03
C GLN A 409 13.23 4.95 -17.89
N LYS A 410 14.17 4.87 -16.93
CA LYS A 410 14.26 5.87 -15.84
C LYS A 410 14.53 7.28 -16.38
N LEU A 411 15.34 7.40 -17.43
CA LEU A 411 15.57 8.69 -18.11
C LEU A 411 14.30 9.21 -18.81
N GLU A 412 13.46 8.34 -19.36
CA GLU A 412 12.15 8.74 -19.93
C GLU A 412 11.17 9.20 -18.85
N GLU A 413 11.11 8.51 -17.71
CA GLU A 413 10.30 8.93 -16.56
C GLU A 413 10.77 10.31 -16.05
N LEU A 414 12.08 10.49 -15.84
CA LEU A 414 12.64 11.78 -15.44
C LEU A 414 12.38 12.88 -16.48
N LEU A 415 12.49 12.57 -17.76
CA LEU A 415 12.18 13.51 -18.84
C LEU A 415 10.75 14.03 -18.74
N LEU A 416 9.77 13.15 -18.49
CA LEU A 416 8.37 13.54 -18.36
C LEU A 416 8.15 14.45 -17.15
N ASP A 417 8.71 14.10 -15.99
CA ASP A 417 8.63 14.92 -14.78
C ASP A 417 9.20 16.33 -15.01
N ARG A 418 10.33 16.41 -15.72
CA ARG A 418 11.03 17.68 -16.00
C ARG A 418 10.35 18.54 -17.04
N VAL A 419 9.62 17.96 -17.98
CA VAL A 419 8.80 18.72 -18.93
C VAL A 419 7.66 19.45 -18.22
N GLU A 420 7.11 18.88 -17.14
CA GLU A 420 6.09 19.55 -16.34
C GLU A 420 6.64 20.71 -15.50
N GLU A 421 7.89 20.61 -15.04
CA GLU A 421 8.60 21.64 -14.29
C GLU A 421 9.10 22.77 -15.19
N PHE A 422 9.72 22.43 -16.32
CA PHE A 422 10.37 23.37 -17.23
C PHE A 422 9.41 23.94 -18.28
N ARG A 423 8.30 24.53 -17.84
CA ARG A 423 7.33 25.14 -18.76
C ARG A 423 7.85 26.45 -19.34
N ILE A 424 7.65 26.61 -20.65
CA ILE A 424 7.78 27.89 -21.33
C ILE A 424 6.50 28.70 -21.08
N ASN A 425 6.65 29.95 -20.67
CA ASN A 425 5.50 30.85 -20.51
C ASN A 425 4.66 30.93 -21.81
N PRO A 426 3.33 30.68 -21.74
CA PRO A 426 2.45 30.71 -22.90
C PRO A 426 2.53 32.02 -23.68
N ASN A 427 2.36 31.96 -25.00
CA ASN A 427 2.29 33.10 -25.93
C ASN A 427 3.55 34.00 -26.00
N ARG A 428 4.66 33.62 -25.35
CA ARG A 428 5.94 34.34 -25.50
C ARG A 428 6.69 33.98 -26.78
N MET A 429 6.47 32.78 -27.32
CA MET A 429 7.02 32.32 -28.60
C MET A 429 5.93 32.00 -29.62
N THR A 430 6.22 32.22 -30.90
CA THR A 430 5.30 31.86 -32.00
C THR A 430 5.40 30.37 -32.32
N ASN A 431 4.34 29.79 -32.91
CA ASN A 431 4.36 28.38 -33.32
C ASN A 431 5.47 28.11 -34.35
N SER A 432 5.75 29.05 -35.25
CA SER A 432 6.87 28.95 -36.19
C SER A 432 8.22 28.88 -35.47
N GLN A 433 8.43 29.66 -34.41
CA GLN A 433 9.66 29.62 -33.61
C GLN A 433 9.82 28.31 -32.83
N LEU A 434 8.74 27.82 -32.22
CA LEU A 434 8.73 26.54 -31.50
C LEU A 434 8.93 25.36 -32.45
N SER A 435 8.25 25.36 -33.61
CA SER A 435 8.44 24.35 -34.66
C SER A 435 9.86 24.35 -35.19
N ARG A 436 10.49 25.52 -35.37
CA ARG A 436 11.89 25.61 -35.78
C ARG A 436 12.83 25.03 -34.72
N LEU A 437 12.58 25.30 -33.43
CA LEU A 437 13.36 24.69 -32.34
C LEU A 437 13.23 23.16 -32.32
N ILE A 438 12.02 22.64 -32.49
CA ILE A 438 11.74 21.20 -32.55
C ILE A 438 12.48 20.55 -33.73
N ILE A 439 12.44 21.18 -34.92
CA ILE A 439 13.11 20.66 -36.12
C ILE A 439 14.62 20.61 -35.92
N VAL A 440 15.23 21.68 -35.41
CA VAL A 440 16.68 21.74 -35.22
C VAL A 440 17.13 20.80 -34.10
N ALA A 441 16.37 20.71 -33.00
CA ALA A 441 16.68 19.75 -31.95
C ALA A 441 16.56 18.29 -32.44
N ARG A 442 15.63 18.00 -33.35
CA ARG A 442 15.55 16.69 -34.03
C ARG A 442 16.76 16.44 -34.92
N GLN A 443 17.20 17.43 -35.70
CA GLN A 443 18.43 17.31 -36.49
C GLN A 443 19.65 17.03 -35.61
N SER A 444 19.75 17.74 -34.48
CA SER A 444 20.76 17.49 -33.46
C SER A 444 20.70 16.06 -32.90
N LEU A 445 19.49 15.54 -32.68
CA LEU A 445 19.27 14.19 -32.16
C LEU A 445 19.68 13.12 -33.18
N ASP A 446 19.33 13.31 -34.46
CA ASP A 446 19.63 12.36 -35.54
C ASP A 446 21.15 12.16 -35.75
N ILE A 447 21.96 13.19 -35.49
CA ILE A 447 23.44 13.14 -35.60
C ILE A 447 24.15 13.10 -34.23
N ASN A 448 23.37 13.05 -33.15
CA ASN A 448 23.84 13.12 -31.77
C ASN A 448 24.85 14.24 -31.47
N SER A 449 24.53 15.46 -31.88
CA SER A 449 25.42 16.62 -31.76
C SER A 449 24.66 17.89 -31.40
N ARG A 450 25.24 18.74 -30.54
CA ARG A 450 24.69 20.06 -30.21
C ARG A 450 24.87 21.10 -31.33
N LEU A 451 25.73 20.85 -32.32
CA LEU A 451 26.11 21.84 -33.34
C LEU A 451 24.93 22.50 -34.09
N PRO A 452 23.87 21.77 -34.51
CA PRO A 452 22.70 22.40 -35.13
C PRO A 452 22.00 23.41 -34.23
N LEU A 453 21.84 23.10 -32.94
CA LEU A 453 21.24 24.01 -31.97
C LEU A 453 22.16 25.20 -31.64
N ASP A 454 23.46 24.98 -31.48
CA ASP A 454 24.43 26.07 -31.28
C ASP A 454 24.33 27.07 -32.44
N ARG A 455 24.36 26.58 -33.68
CA ARG A 455 24.20 27.40 -34.88
C ARG A 455 22.85 28.12 -34.94
N LEU A 456 21.76 27.48 -34.51
CA LEU A 456 20.46 28.14 -34.46
C LEU A 456 20.50 29.33 -33.50
N LEU A 457 21.04 29.14 -32.29
CA LEU A 457 21.08 30.16 -31.24
C LEU A 457 22.02 31.32 -31.57
N GLU A 458 23.12 31.05 -32.28
CA GLU A 458 24.05 32.06 -32.79
C GLU A 458 23.45 32.89 -33.93
N ASN A 459 22.68 32.26 -34.84
CA ASN A 459 22.19 32.88 -36.06
C ASN A 459 20.70 33.30 -36.01
N LEU A 460 20.16 33.56 -34.82
CA LEU A 460 18.78 34.07 -34.68
C LEU A 460 18.66 35.51 -35.21
N PRO A 461 17.70 35.81 -36.11
CA PRO A 461 17.36 37.19 -36.48
C PRO A 461 16.99 38.02 -35.25
N SER A 462 17.24 39.33 -35.27
CA SER A 462 17.02 40.25 -34.13
C SER A 462 15.64 40.08 -33.46
N ASN A 463 14.57 39.96 -34.26
CA ASN A 463 13.21 39.76 -33.78
C ASN A 463 13.01 38.41 -33.07
N ALA A 464 13.65 37.34 -33.54
CA ALA A 464 13.58 36.02 -32.91
C ALA A 464 14.47 35.96 -31.66
N ARG A 465 15.67 36.53 -31.73
CA ARG A 465 16.63 36.59 -30.61
C ARG A 465 16.00 37.24 -29.37
N SER A 466 15.33 38.38 -29.55
CA SER A 466 14.59 39.06 -28.47
C SER A 466 13.52 38.17 -27.81
N LYS A 467 12.87 37.28 -28.56
CA LYS A 467 11.88 36.34 -27.99
C LYS A 467 12.54 35.25 -27.16
N TYR A 468 13.65 34.68 -27.62
CA TYR A 468 14.43 33.68 -26.85
C TYR A 468 15.10 34.29 -25.61
N GLU A 469 15.49 35.57 -25.66
CA GLU A 469 16.12 36.31 -24.55
C GLU A 469 15.11 36.94 -23.58
N ARG A 470 13.80 36.89 -23.87
CA ARG A 470 12.72 37.36 -22.97
C ARG A 470 11.85 36.22 -22.43
N THR A 471 11.81 35.10 -23.13
CA THR A 471 11.08 33.91 -22.69
C THR A 471 11.84 33.27 -21.55
N LYS A 472 11.11 32.88 -20.49
CA LYS A 472 11.70 32.19 -19.34
C LYS A 472 11.27 30.75 -19.28
N VAL A 473 12.18 29.92 -18.78
CA VAL A 473 11.96 28.54 -18.34
C VAL A 473 12.67 28.42 -17.01
N ASP A 474 11.95 27.98 -15.97
CA ASP A 474 12.54 27.80 -14.63
C ASP A 474 13.22 29.09 -14.12
N GLY A 475 12.54 30.23 -14.28
CA GLY A 475 13.03 31.55 -13.86
C GLY A 475 14.18 32.15 -14.70
N GLN A 476 14.87 31.35 -15.52
CA GLN A 476 16.02 31.73 -16.35
C GLN A 476 15.61 32.00 -17.80
N LEU A 477 16.45 32.75 -18.55
CA LEU A 477 16.19 33.06 -19.95
C LEU A 477 16.34 31.80 -20.82
N LEU A 478 15.38 31.54 -21.69
CA LEU A 478 15.31 30.31 -22.50
C LEU A 478 16.59 30.08 -23.31
N LYS A 479 17.14 31.12 -23.94
CA LYS A 479 18.40 31.02 -24.68
C LYS A 479 19.54 30.51 -23.78
N GLN A 480 19.72 31.14 -22.63
CA GLN A 480 20.77 30.79 -21.68
C GLN A 480 20.56 29.38 -21.15
N LYS A 481 19.34 29.03 -20.75
CA LYS A 481 19.01 27.69 -20.25
C LYS A 481 19.32 26.59 -21.28
N ILE A 482 18.98 26.82 -22.56
CA ILE A 482 19.32 25.86 -23.62
C ILE A 482 20.84 25.76 -23.80
N GLN A 483 21.59 26.87 -23.77
CA GLN A 483 23.05 26.83 -23.86
C GLN A 483 23.66 26.08 -22.68
N ASP A 484 23.22 26.37 -21.46
CA ASP A 484 23.67 25.70 -20.24
C ASP A 484 23.43 24.18 -20.30
N TRP A 485 22.26 23.76 -20.80
CA TRP A 485 21.95 22.36 -21.02
C TRP A 485 22.82 21.71 -22.11
N LEU A 486 23.14 22.40 -23.20
CA LEU A 486 23.99 21.87 -24.27
C LEU A 486 25.49 21.84 -23.87
N GLU A 487 25.91 22.73 -22.98
CA GLU A 487 27.26 22.74 -22.39
C GLU A 487 27.40 21.70 -21.27
N HIS A 488 26.35 21.52 -20.49
CA HIS A 488 26.31 20.59 -19.36
C HIS A 488 25.07 19.69 -19.45
N PRO A 489 25.02 18.70 -20.37
CA PRO A 489 23.84 17.84 -20.58
C PRO A 489 23.41 17.03 -19.36
N ARG A 490 24.34 16.85 -18.42
CA ARG A 490 24.07 16.14 -17.16
C ARG A 490 23.40 16.99 -16.10
N SER A 491 23.39 18.32 -16.22
CA SER A 491 22.97 19.26 -15.16
C SER A 491 21.56 19.05 -14.61
N TRP A 492 20.62 18.59 -15.44
CA TRP A 492 19.23 18.33 -15.03
C TRP A 492 18.96 16.84 -14.69
N ILE A 493 19.95 15.98 -14.93
CA ILE A 493 19.90 14.52 -14.81
C ILE A 493 20.66 14.04 -13.56
N GLU A 494 21.88 14.55 -13.36
CA GLU A 494 22.73 14.20 -12.22
C GLU A 494 22.05 14.57 -10.89
N GLY A 495 22.26 13.71 -9.88
CA GLY A 495 21.59 13.81 -8.58
C GLY A 495 20.16 13.25 -8.55
N HIS A 496 19.56 12.92 -9.69
CA HIS A 496 18.19 12.40 -9.79
C HIS A 496 18.13 10.94 -10.27
N LEU A 497 19.24 10.39 -10.73
CA LEU A 497 19.34 9.03 -11.24
C LEU A 497 20.49 8.28 -10.58
N GLU A 498 20.18 7.11 -10.05
CA GLU A 498 21.16 6.12 -9.61
C GLU A 498 21.60 5.22 -10.77
N ALA A 499 22.87 4.81 -10.75
CA ALA A 499 23.39 3.81 -11.69
C ALA A 499 22.56 2.53 -11.65
N VAL A 500 22.28 1.96 -12.82
CA VAL A 500 21.49 0.73 -12.93
C VAL A 500 22.45 -0.44 -13.09
N ALA A 501 22.35 -1.43 -12.20
CA ALA A 501 23.15 -2.64 -12.27
C ALA A 501 22.26 -3.88 -12.37
N ILE A 502 22.56 -4.76 -13.33
CA ILE A 502 21.97 -6.09 -13.46
C ILE A 502 23.11 -7.10 -13.30
N ALA A 503 23.06 -7.90 -12.23
CA ALA A 503 24.18 -8.75 -11.83
C ALA A 503 25.47 -7.93 -11.69
N ASN A 504 26.55 -8.30 -12.38
CA ASN A 504 27.83 -7.59 -12.38
C ASN A 504 28.00 -6.61 -13.55
N GLU A 505 26.97 -6.37 -14.38
CA GLU A 505 26.99 -5.36 -15.46
C GLU A 505 26.30 -4.07 -14.99
N THR A 506 26.95 -2.93 -15.20
CA THR A 506 26.42 -1.61 -14.81
C THR A 506 26.22 -0.74 -16.04
N ALA A 507 25.01 -0.20 -16.19
CA ALA A 507 24.72 0.86 -17.15
C ALA A 507 24.90 2.22 -16.47
N ILE A 508 25.74 3.07 -17.07
CA ILE A 508 26.06 4.41 -16.59
C ILE A 508 25.56 5.47 -17.58
N LEU A 509 25.29 6.67 -17.08
CA LEU A 509 24.97 7.81 -17.92
C LEU A 509 26.24 8.28 -18.63
N THR A 510 26.35 7.98 -19.93
CA THR A 510 27.40 8.52 -20.80
C THR A 510 27.07 9.95 -21.22
N ASP A 511 28.08 10.73 -21.60
CA ASP A 511 27.87 12.10 -22.12
C ASP A 511 27.01 12.10 -23.39
N GLU A 512 27.20 11.07 -24.21
CA GLU A 512 26.41 10.84 -25.41
C GLU A 512 24.93 10.63 -25.09
N LEU A 513 24.62 9.79 -24.09
CA LEU A 513 23.25 9.53 -23.65
C LEU A 513 22.64 10.75 -22.95
N ALA A 514 23.43 11.48 -22.16
CA ALA A 514 22.99 12.71 -21.51
C ALA A 514 22.64 13.78 -22.54
N LEU A 515 23.43 13.90 -23.61
CA LEU A 515 23.13 14.78 -24.74
C LEU A 515 21.85 14.34 -25.46
N GLU A 516 21.71 13.05 -25.78
CA GLU A 516 20.51 12.49 -26.40
C GLU A 516 19.23 12.91 -25.64
N TYR A 517 19.20 12.70 -24.32
CA TYR A 517 18.03 13.05 -23.51
C TYR A 517 17.86 14.55 -23.31
N THR A 518 18.93 15.32 -23.29
CA THR A 518 18.86 16.79 -23.24
C THR A 518 18.22 17.36 -24.51
N LEU A 519 18.55 16.81 -25.67
CA LEU A 519 17.93 17.17 -26.94
C LEU A 519 16.44 16.80 -26.94
N ARG A 520 16.08 15.62 -26.42
CA ARG A 520 14.68 15.21 -26.22
C ARG A 520 13.93 16.15 -25.27
N LEU A 521 14.58 16.63 -24.20
CA LEU A 521 13.99 17.60 -23.26
C LEU A 521 13.66 18.92 -23.95
N ILE A 522 14.61 19.48 -24.69
CA ILE A 522 14.40 20.73 -25.45
C ILE A 522 13.22 20.56 -26.44
N MET A 523 13.17 19.43 -27.15
CA MET A 523 12.05 19.11 -28.05
C MET A 523 10.71 19.00 -27.30
N ALA A 524 10.69 18.31 -26.17
CA ALA A 524 9.47 18.04 -25.41
C ALA A 524 8.90 19.31 -24.77
N ILE A 525 9.75 20.18 -24.21
CA ILE A 525 9.35 21.48 -23.67
C ILE A 525 8.76 22.36 -24.77
N ALA A 526 9.43 22.45 -25.94
CA ALA A 526 8.92 23.21 -27.07
C ALA A 526 7.58 22.67 -27.57
N LYS A 527 7.40 21.34 -27.62
CA LYS A 527 6.14 20.68 -27.99
C LYS A 527 5.04 20.93 -26.96
N ASN A 528 5.35 20.89 -25.67
CA ASN A 528 4.36 21.19 -24.62
C ASN A 528 3.85 22.64 -24.76
N ALA A 529 4.76 23.59 -24.99
CA ALA A 529 4.43 25.00 -25.23
C ALA A 529 3.56 25.23 -26.48
N THR A 530 3.60 24.35 -27.49
CA THR A 530 2.67 24.43 -28.63
C THR A 530 1.25 23.96 -28.30
N LYS A 531 1.08 23.07 -27.32
CA LYS A 531 -0.23 22.53 -26.90
C LYS A 531 -0.95 23.39 -25.86
N GLU A 532 -0.21 24.09 -25.00
CA GLU A 532 -0.77 24.90 -23.90
C GLU A 532 -1.34 26.26 -24.32
N LYS A 533 -1.51 26.52 -25.63
CA LYS A 533 -2.24 27.71 -26.07
C LYS A 533 -3.75 27.49 -25.85
N PRO A 534 -4.43 28.37 -25.09
CA PRO A 534 -5.89 28.39 -25.14
C PRO A 534 -6.29 28.58 -26.61
N ASN A 535 -7.31 27.84 -27.07
CA ASN A 535 -7.98 28.21 -28.32
C ASN A 535 -8.32 29.70 -28.21
N GLU A 536 -7.75 30.53 -29.09
CA GLU A 536 -8.21 31.91 -29.30
C GLU A 536 -9.68 31.93 -29.69
#